data_AF-A0A959JC64-F1
#
_entry.id   AF-A0A959JC64-F1
#
_cell.length_a   1.000
_cell.length_b   1.000
_cell.length_c   1.000
_cell.angle_alpha   90.00
_cell.angle_beta   90.00
_cell.angle_gamma   90.00
#
_symmetry.space_group_name_H-M   'P 1'
#
loop_
_entity.id
_entity.type
_entity.pdbx_description
1 polymer ?
#
loop_
_entity_poly.entity_id
_entity_poly.type
_entity_poly.pdbx_seq_one_letter_code
_entity_poly.pdbx_strand_id
1 'polypeptide(L)'
;MKSKWISDLHHPIKTRYLFRNLRIELLPVIILLAAICFASCSKEKLDVVRNRIPAPFKYLAGLFDGDGIGAAVAISPNVQILFNQSGDRYAWIENDSLMDERDIADPEGLFSLLTLDDVGAGALAGFRKFYLFNRAGSRFIEVIFHSTDTEGQWANPRFFTFQHSPYPVDKWGLERACPFTEIGAVWDYYAISDCSEFPKNAIRMVNRAGSEYVDYDLETERFGDNPFYISNYPLNSCEIDPINKVSSIRKKDSAYLPLEVVDAASIYYNKDNKAAGELFFTDGGKKFGFREFDSTEFQGPFSIY
;
A
#
# COMPACT_ATOMS: atom_id res chain seq x y z
N MET A 1 90.47 10.25 7.38
CA MET A 1 89.84 9.90 6.07
C MET A 1 88.50 10.63 6.02
N LYS A 2 88.31 11.76 5.31
CA LYS A 2 87.92 11.91 3.87
C LYS A 2 86.95 10.80 3.43
N SER A 3 85.73 10.99 2.92
CA SER A 3 85.02 12.01 2.09
C SER A 3 83.51 12.02 2.47
N LYS A 4 82.70 13.08 2.43
CA LYS A 4 82.18 13.98 1.36
C LYS A 4 81.29 13.32 0.28
N TRP A 5 80.08 13.90 0.11
CA TRP A 5 79.07 13.80 -0.99
C TRP A 5 78.04 12.64 -0.88
N ILE A 6 76.73 12.76 -1.15
CA ILE A 6 75.89 13.68 -1.95
C ILE A 6 74.54 13.92 -1.25
N SER A 7 74.07 15.17 -1.29
CA SER A 7 72.68 15.62 -1.13
C SER A 7 71.96 15.58 -2.48
N ASP A 8 70.67 15.19 -2.51
CA ASP A 8 69.58 15.89 -3.26
C ASP A 8 68.38 15.00 -3.61
N LEU A 9 67.23 15.67 -3.72
CA LEU A 9 65.90 15.26 -4.23
C LEU A 9 64.88 14.72 -3.21
N HIS A 10 64.31 15.66 -2.45
CA HIS A 10 62.89 15.64 -2.09
C HIS A 10 62.23 16.89 -2.66
N HIS A 11 61.42 16.71 -3.71
CA HIS A 11 60.46 17.71 -4.16
C HIS A 11 59.13 17.48 -3.44
N PRO A 12 58.68 18.36 -2.54
CA PRO A 12 57.28 18.41 -2.16
C PRO A 12 56.53 19.14 -3.28
N ILE A 13 55.69 18.43 -4.03
CA ILE A 13 54.72 19.04 -4.93
C ILE A 13 53.77 19.87 -4.05
N LYS A 14 53.92 21.20 -4.10
CA LYS A 14 53.00 22.17 -3.51
C LYS A 14 51.71 22.19 -4.34
N THR A 15 50.76 21.31 -4.04
CA THR A 15 49.34 21.50 -4.37
C THR A 15 48.67 22.34 -3.28
N ARG A 16 49.09 23.60 -3.17
CA ARG A 16 48.33 24.65 -2.48
C ARG A 16 48.27 25.83 -3.45
N TYR A 17 47.09 26.43 -3.60
CA TYR A 17 46.78 27.62 -4.44
C TYR A 17 46.20 27.39 -5.84
N LEU A 18 45.08 26.68 -5.98
CA LEU A 18 44.25 26.81 -7.20
C LEU A 18 42.74 26.94 -6.97
N PHE A 19 42.26 27.03 -5.72
CA PHE A 19 40.83 27.17 -5.44
C PHE A 19 40.40 28.48 -4.77
N ARG A 20 41.29 29.48 -4.63
CA ARG A 20 40.96 30.70 -3.86
C ARG A 20 40.27 31.82 -4.66
N ASN A 21 40.09 31.67 -5.97
CA ASN A 21 39.45 32.67 -6.82
C ASN A 21 38.28 32.08 -7.64
N LEU A 22 37.61 31.02 -7.17
CA LEU A 22 36.29 30.70 -7.69
C LEU A 22 35.35 31.81 -7.22
N ARG A 23 35.06 32.77 -8.10
CA ARG A 23 34.18 33.91 -7.80
C ARG A 23 32.85 33.38 -7.27
N ILE A 24 32.45 33.89 -6.11
CA ILE A 24 31.15 33.61 -5.47
C ILE A 24 29.97 33.84 -6.45
N GLU A 25 30.16 34.66 -7.48
CA GLU A 25 29.20 34.94 -8.55
C GLU A 25 28.84 33.74 -9.44
N LEU A 26 29.68 32.69 -9.54
CA LEU A 26 29.38 31.50 -10.36
C LEU A 26 28.66 30.38 -9.59
N LEU A 27 28.65 30.45 -8.26
CA LEU A 27 28.01 29.46 -7.40
C LEU A 27 26.50 29.30 -7.66
N PRO A 28 25.71 30.38 -7.87
CA PRO A 28 24.28 30.26 -8.16
C PRO A 28 24.01 29.54 -9.49
N VAL A 29 24.86 29.79 -10.49
CA VAL A 29 24.72 29.18 -11.83
C VAL A 29 25.02 27.69 -11.78
N ILE A 30 26.05 27.29 -11.03
CA ILE A 30 26.40 25.87 -10.83
C ILE A 30 25.29 25.14 -10.05
N ILE A 31 24.74 25.76 -9.00
CA ILE A 31 23.63 25.19 -8.23
C ILE A 31 22.38 25.04 -9.11
N LEU A 32 22.05 26.05 -9.93
CA LEU A 32 20.91 26.01 -10.84
C LEU A 32 21.07 24.91 -11.91
N LEU A 33 22.25 24.80 -12.53
CA LEU A 33 22.55 23.75 -13.50
C LEU A 33 22.46 22.35 -12.88
N ALA A 34 22.99 22.17 -11.67
CA ALA A 34 22.85 20.92 -10.93
C ALA A 34 21.38 20.59 -10.66
N ALA A 35 20.59 21.56 -10.18
CA ALA A 35 19.16 21.37 -9.93
C ALA A 35 18.38 20.98 -11.20
N ILE A 36 18.68 21.60 -12.34
CA ILE A 36 18.07 21.25 -13.64
C ILE A 36 18.48 19.83 -14.07
N CYS A 37 19.76 19.46 -13.94
CA CYS A 37 20.23 18.12 -14.26
C CYS A 37 19.56 17.04 -13.37
N PHE A 38 19.44 17.30 -12.06
CA PHE A 38 18.76 16.38 -11.14
C PHE A 38 17.26 16.25 -11.47
N ALA A 39 16.58 17.36 -11.77
CA ALA A 39 15.17 17.34 -12.16
C ALA A 39 14.92 16.63 -13.50
N SER A 40 15.84 16.75 -14.46
CA SER A 40 15.74 16.03 -15.74
C SER A 40 15.94 14.53 -15.55
N CYS A 41 16.92 14.13 -14.72
CA CYS A 41 17.22 12.73 -14.45
C CYS A 41 16.09 12.04 -13.66
N SER A 42 15.46 12.74 -12.71
CA SER A 42 14.32 12.20 -11.96
C SER A 42 13.09 11.98 -12.84
N LYS A 43 12.81 12.89 -13.78
CA LYS A 43 11.68 12.75 -14.70
C LYS A 43 11.83 11.58 -15.67
N GLU A 44 13.01 11.41 -16.26
CA GLU A 44 13.28 10.29 -17.18
C GLU A 44 13.12 8.93 -16.48
N LYS A 45 13.57 8.83 -15.23
CA LYS A 45 13.40 7.61 -14.41
C LYS A 45 11.92 7.30 -14.15
N LEU A 46 11.12 8.32 -13.80
CA LEU A 46 9.69 8.15 -13.55
C LEU A 46 8.91 7.75 -14.79
N ASP A 47 9.24 8.29 -15.97
CA ASP A 47 8.57 7.92 -17.22
C ASP A 47 8.82 6.45 -17.59
N VAL A 48 10.05 5.94 -17.34
CA VAL A 48 10.37 4.51 -17.55
C VAL A 48 9.56 3.61 -16.63
N VAL A 49 9.47 3.96 -15.34
CA VAL A 49 8.68 3.20 -14.35
C VAL A 49 7.21 3.21 -14.73
N ARG A 50 6.65 4.40 -14.99
CA ARG A 50 5.27 4.59 -15.40
C ARG A 50 4.94 3.73 -16.62
N ASN A 51 5.82 3.63 -17.61
CA ASN A 51 5.59 2.84 -18.82
C ASN A 51 5.50 1.32 -18.60
N ARG A 52 6.02 0.80 -17.48
CA ARG A 52 5.93 -0.63 -17.13
C ARG A 52 4.71 -0.97 -16.28
N ILE A 53 4.12 0.02 -15.63
CA ILE A 53 2.91 -0.14 -14.83
C ILE A 53 1.69 -0.30 -15.75
N PRO A 54 0.82 -1.31 -15.53
CA PRO A 54 -0.41 -1.49 -16.28
C PRO A 54 -1.32 -0.25 -16.24
N ALA A 55 -2.07 -0.03 -17.31
CA ALA A 55 -2.90 1.17 -17.50
C ALA A 55 -3.78 1.57 -16.29
N PRO A 56 -4.56 0.66 -15.64
CA PRO A 56 -5.42 1.05 -14.53
C PRO A 56 -4.64 1.47 -13.27
N PHE A 57 -3.34 1.18 -13.18
CA PHE A 57 -2.53 1.44 -11.99
C PHE A 57 -1.49 2.54 -12.21
N LYS A 58 -1.54 3.29 -13.33
CA LYS A 58 -0.54 4.32 -13.67
C LYS A 58 -0.39 5.39 -12.59
N TYR A 59 -1.43 5.65 -11.80
CA TYR A 59 -1.40 6.58 -10.67
C TYR A 59 -0.41 6.18 -9.57
N LEU A 60 -0.04 4.90 -9.45
CA LEU A 60 0.94 4.42 -8.47
C LEU A 60 2.37 4.88 -8.77
N ALA A 61 2.66 5.28 -10.02
CA ALA A 61 4.02 5.65 -10.45
C ALA A 61 4.52 6.90 -9.70
N GLY A 62 5.51 6.71 -8.83
CA GLY A 62 6.13 7.79 -8.05
C GLY A 62 5.29 8.29 -6.88
N LEU A 63 4.20 7.60 -6.52
CA LEU A 63 3.35 8.00 -5.41
C LEU A 63 4.15 8.05 -4.10
N PHE A 64 3.91 9.08 -3.28
CA PHE A 64 4.64 9.33 -2.03
C PHE A 64 6.17 9.37 -2.17
N ASP A 65 6.67 9.84 -3.31
CA ASP A 65 8.11 9.91 -3.59
C ASP A 65 8.85 8.55 -3.44
N GLY A 66 8.12 7.44 -3.56
CA GLY A 66 8.65 6.09 -3.42
C GLY A 66 8.80 5.59 -1.98
N ASP A 67 8.16 6.24 -0.99
CA ASP A 67 8.13 5.75 0.41
C ASP A 67 7.50 4.36 0.51
N GLY A 68 6.56 4.04 -0.39
CA GLY A 68 5.81 2.79 -0.41
C GLY A 68 4.38 2.99 0.08
N ILE A 69 3.54 1.98 -0.15
CA ILE A 69 2.14 1.94 0.29
C ILE A 69 2.01 1.08 1.55
N GLY A 70 1.61 1.70 2.66
CA GLY A 70 1.39 1.03 3.95
C GLY A 70 -0.06 0.61 4.16
N ALA A 71 -1.03 1.26 3.53
CA ALA A 71 -2.42 0.84 3.55
C ALA A 71 -3.14 1.22 2.26
N ALA A 72 -4.15 0.44 1.88
CA ALA A 72 -4.98 0.70 0.72
C ALA A 72 -6.44 0.36 1.04
N VAL A 73 -7.35 1.30 0.81
CA VAL A 73 -8.78 1.12 1.11
C VAL A 73 -9.60 1.56 -0.10
N ALA A 74 -10.26 0.63 -0.76
CA ALA A 74 -11.28 0.97 -1.75
C ALA A 74 -12.61 1.25 -1.02
N ILE A 75 -13.00 2.53 -1.00
CA ILE A 75 -14.22 2.97 -0.28
C ILE A 75 -15.46 2.85 -1.18
N SER A 76 -15.26 2.98 -2.49
CA SER A 76 -16.28 2.76 -3.50
C SER A 76 -15.61 2.26 -4.79
N PRO A 77 -16.37 1.78 -5.79
CA PRO A 77 -15.79 1.32 -7.04
C PRO A 77 -14.89 2.33 -7.75
N ASN A 78 -15.16 3.62 -7.55
CA ASN A 78 -14.44 4.70 -8.20
C ASN A 78 -13.40 5.33 -7.30
N VAL A 79 -13.39 5.03 -5.99
CA VAL A 79 -12.56 5.74 -5.04
C VAL A 79 -11.74 4.80 -4.17
N GLN A 80 -10.43 5.04 -4.21
CA GLN A 80 -9.45 4.40 -3.35
C GLN A 80 -8.67 5.46 -2.56
N ILE A 81 -8.43 5.16 -1.29
CA ILE A 81 -7.50 5.92 -0.44
C ILE A 81 -6.28 5.04 -0.20
N LEU A 82 -5.11 5.59 -0.50
CA LEU A 82 -3.82 4.97 -0.23
C LEU A 82 -3.12 5.74 0.88
N PHE A 83 -2.42 5.05 1.75
CA PHE A 83 -1.58 5.64 2.78
C PHE A 83 -0.13 5.23 2.53
N ASN A 84 0.81 6.14 2.74
CA ASN A 84 2.22 5.82 2.58
C ASN A 84 2.71 4.83 3.64
N GLN A 85 3.91 4.28 3.46
CA GLN A 85 4.49 3.29 4.38
C GLN A 85 4.69 3.85 5.81
N SER A 86 5.00 5.15 5.91
CA SER A 86 5.11 5.85 7.20
C SER A 86 3.75 6.16 7.84
N GLY A 87 2.67 6.07 7.07
CA GLY A 87 1.30 6.23 7.54
C GLY A 87 0.90 7.66 7.90
N ASP A 88 1.72 8.65 7.57
CA ASP A 88 1.52 10.08 7.88
C ASP A 88 0.97 10.86 6.70
N ARG A 89 0.91 10.25 5.51
CA ARG A 89 0.39 10.83 4.28
C ARG A 89 -0.63 9.90 3.64
N TYR A 90 -1.59 10.50 2.93
CA TYR A 90 -2.58 9.77 2.15
C TYR A 90 -2.71 10.37 0.76
N ALA A 91 -3.11 9.53 -0.18
CA ALA A 91 -3.45 9.89 -1.54
C ALA A 91 -4.87 9.44 -1.84
N TRP A 92 -5.62 10.31 -2.50
CA TRP A 92 -6.97 10.03 -2.94
C TRP A 92 -6.98 9.79 -4.45
N ILE A 93 -7.45 8.61 -4.83
CA ILE A 93 -7.59 8.19 -6.22
C ILE A 93 -9.08 8.16 -6.57
N GLU A 94 -9.44 8.80 -7.68
CA GLU A 94 -10.79 8.77 -8.24
C GLU A 94 -10.73 8.44 -9.74
N ASN A 95 -11.50 7.45 -10.19
CA ASN A 95 -11.56 7.05 -11.60
C ASN A 95 -10.15 6.86 -12.22
N ASP A 96 -9.31 6.04 -11.56
CA ASP A 96 -7.91 5.76 -11.93
C ASP A 96 -6.97 6.99 -11.99
N SER A 97 -7.37 8.12 -11.40
CA SER A 97 -6.61 9.37 -11.39
C SER A 97 -6.26 9.79 -9.96
N LEU A 98 -5.00 10.18 -9.76
CA LEU A 98 -4.59 10.83 -8.51
C LEU A 98 -5.23 12.21 -8.43
N MET A 99 -6.03 12.43 -7.39
CA MET A 99 -6.75 13.68 -7.18
C MET A 99 -5.99 14.61 -6.25
N ASP A 100 -5.47 14.06 -5.15
CA ASP A 100 -4.71 14.82 -4.16
C ASP A 100 -3.78 13.91 -3.34
N GLU A 101 -2.72 14.49 -2.78
CA GLU A 101 -1.77 13.86 -1.86
C GLU A 101 -1.53 14.81 -0.69
N ARG A 102 -1.82 14.37 0.54
CA ARG A 102 -1.81 15.23 1.74
C ARG A 102 -1.26 14.53 2.95
N ASP A 103 -0.82 15.33 3.90
CA ASP A 103 -0.50 14.86 5.24
C ASP A 103 -1.80 14.59 6.03
N ILE A 104 -1.82 13.53 6.83
CA ILE A 104 -2.96 13.23 7.72
C ILE A 104 -3.19 14.37 8.72
N ALA A 105 -2.11 15.02 9.16
CA ALA A 105 -2.15 16.13 10.09
C ALA A 105 -2.64 17.45 9.47
N ASP A 106 -2.91 17.49 8.15
CA ASP A 106 -3.48 18.69 7.51
C ASP A 106 -4.87 19.01 8.10
N PRO A 107 -5.05 20.18 8.76
CA PRO A 107 -6.33 20.56 9.36
C PRO A 107 -7.45 20.77 8.34
N GLU A 108 -7.12 20.95 7.05
CA GLU A 108 -8.09 21.03 5.95
C GLU A 108 -8.30 19.68 5.24
N GLY A 109 -7.56 18.65 5.64
CA GLY A 109 -7.61 17.32 5.06
C GLY A 109 -8.82 16.48 5.51
N LEU A 110 -9.06 15.39 4.77
CA LEU A 110 -10.10 14.39 5.05
C LEU A 110 -9.98 13.78 6.44
N PHE A 111 -8.74 13.61 6.90
CA PHE A 111 -8.40 12.96 8.16
C PHE A 111 -8.03 13.97 9.26
N SER A 112 -8.37 15.25 9.10
CA SER A 112 -8.12 16.31 10.09
C SER A 112 -8.69 16.03 11.48
N LEU A 113 -9.71 15.18 11.58
CA LEU A 113 -10.35 14.76 12.83
C LEU A 113 -9.98 13.31 13.24
N LEU A 114 -9.06 12.67 12.53
CA LEU A 114 -8.57 11.33 12.85
C LEU A 114 -7.74 11.39 14.13
N THR A 115 -8.02 10.48 15.06
CA THR A 115 -7.30 10.39 16.34
C THR A 115 -6.13 9.39 16.32
N LEU A 116 -5.85 8.80 15.16
CA LEU A 116 -4.65 8.00 14.90
C LEU A 116 -3.56 8.92 14.36
N ASP A 117 -2.37 8.84 14.95
CA ASP A 117 -1.19 9.61 14.52
C ASP A 117 -0.62 9.10 13.18
N ASP A 118 -0.81 7.82 12.90
CA ASP A 118 -0.37 7.14 11.69
C ASP A 118 -1.37 6.04 11.29
N VAL A 119 -1.39 5.68 10.01
CA VAL A 119 -2.24 4.61 9.44
C VAL A 119 -1.38 3.58 8.72
N GLY A 120 -1.54 2.30 9.05
CA GLY A 120 -0.79 1.22 8.39
C GLY A 120 -1.61 0.00 7.97
N ALA A 121 -2.93 0.04 8.10
CA ALA A 121 -3.83 -0.85 7.38
C ALA A 121 -5.23 -0.25 7.37
N GLY A 122 -6.10 -0.71 6.47
CA GLY A 122 -7.50 -0.37 6.52
C GLY A 122 -8.32 -1.22 5.56
N ALA A 123 -9.61 -1.34 5.82
CA ALA A 123 -10.53 -2.06 4.94
C ALA A 123 -11.96 -1.56 5.12
N LEU A 124 -12.74 -1.70 4.06
CA LEU A 124 -14.14 -1.36 4.05
C LEU A 124 -14.93 -2.45 4.80
N ALA A 125 -15.94 -2.03 5.54
CA ALA A 125 -16.75 -2.88 6.41
C ALA A 125 -18.22 -2.55 6.16
N GLY A 126 -18.72 -2.96 5.00
CA GLY A 126 -20.05 -2.63 4.51
C GLY A 126 -20.10 -1.30 3.77
N PHE A 127 -21.31 -0.76 3.56
CA PHE A 127 -21.51 0.33 2.58
C PHE A 127 -21.08 1.73 3.00
N ARG A 128 -20.87 1.98 4.30
CA ARG A 128 -20.65 3.34 4.85
C ARG A 128 -19.61 3.40 5.96
N LYS A 129 -18.92 2.29 6.18
CA LYS A 129 -18.02 2.11 7.31
C LYS A 129 -16.76 1.46 6.81
N PHE A 130 -15.62 1.94 7.27
CA PHE A 130 -14.34 1.27 7.11
C PHE A 130 -13.56 1.38 8.42
N TYR A 131 -12.58 0.52 8.59
CA TYR A 131 -11.69 0.55 9.74
C TYR A 131 -10.30 0.99 9.28
N LEU A 132 -9.65 1.80 10.12
CA LEU A 132 -8.23 2.13 9.97
C LEU A 132 -7.48 1.60 11.17
N PHE A 133 -6.27 1.09 10.92
CA PHE A 133 -5.36 0.62 11.94
C PHE A 133 -4.17 1.55 12.00
N ASN A 134 -3.65 1.77 13.21
CA ASN A 134 -2.39 2.49 13.34
C ASN A 134 -1.25 1.74 12.64
N ARG A 135 -0.12 2.40 12.40
CA ARG A 135 1.02 1.79 11.71
C ARG A 135 1.59 0.58 12.43
N ALA A 136 1.50 0.54 13.75
CA ALA A 136 1.89 -0.65 14.52
C ALA A 136 0.91 -1.81 14.37
N GLY A 137 -0.31 -1.56 13.88
CA GLY A 137 -1.36 -2.54 13.74
C GLY A 137 -2.00 -2.97 15.06
N SER A 138 -1.68 -2.31 16.17
CA SER A 138 -2.10 -2.69 17.52
C SER A 138 -3.41 -2.04 17.96
N ARG A 139 -3.82 -0.97 17.27
CA ARG A 139 -5.04 -0.22 17.54
C ARG A 139 -5.79 0.05 16.24
N PHE A 140 -7.11 0.13 16.32
CA PHE A 140 -7.98 0.46 15.20
C PHE A 140 -9.01 1.52 15.58
N ILE A 141 -9.56 2.17 14.57
CA ILE A 141 -10.66 3.13 14.70
C ILE A 141 -11.70 2.84 13.62
N GLU A 142 -12.97 2.98 13.97
CA GLU A 142 -14.05 2.99 12.99
C GLU A 142 -14.20 4.37 12.35
N VAL A 143 -14.35 4.38 11.04
CA VAL A 143 -14.64 5.58 10.25
C VAL A 143 -15.96 5.37 9.50
N ILE A 144 -16.89 6.30 9.69
CA ILE A 144 -18.18 6.32 9.03
C ILE A 144 -18.21 7.48 8.04
N PHE A 145 -18.69 7.26 6.82
CA PHE A 145 -18.93 8.34 5.86
C PHE A 145 -20.42 8.59 5.61
N HIS A 146 -20.77 9.84 5.35
CA HIS A 146 -22.16 10.31 5.40
C HIS A 146 -22.93 10.21 4.08
N SER A 147 -22.27 9.89 2.97
CA SER A 147 -22.88 9.83 1.64
C SER A 147 -22.75 8.45 1.01
N THR A 148 -23.75 8.01 0.25
CA THR A 148 -23.60 6.89 -0.69
C THR A 148 -22.93 7.31 -1.98
N ASP A 149 -22.97 8.61 -2.29
CA ASP A 149 -22.24 9.21 -3.39
C ASP A 149 -20.97 9.86 -2.85
N THR A 150 -19.85 9.17 -3.08
CA THR A 150 -18.57 9.62 -2.58
C THR A 150 -17.89 10.58 -3.56
N GLU A 151 -18.33 10.66 -4.81
CA GLU A 151 -17.64 11.39 -5.87
C GLU A 151 -17.57 12.90 -5.58
N GLY A 152 -16.37 13.47 -5.70
CA GLY A 152 -16.12 14.90 -5.46
C GLY A 152 -16.38 15.42 -4.03
N GLN A 153 -16.75 14.57 -3.06
CA GLN A 153 -17.03 14.99 -1.68
C GLN A 153 -15.77 15.18 -0.82
N TRP A 154 -14.59 14.95 -1.40
CA TRP A 154 -13.37 14.69 -0.65
C TRP A 154 -12.62 15.94 -0.16
N ALA A 155 -13.05 17.12 -0.60
CA ALA A 155 -12.63 18.40 -0.02
C ALA A 155 -13.45 18.78 1.23
N ASN A 156 -14.43 17.96 1.64
CA ASN A 156 -15.25 18.23 2.81
C ASN A 156 -14.64 17.56 4.05
N PRO A 157 -14.08 18.31 5.02
CA PRO A 157 -13.47 17.73 6.22
C PRO A 157 -14.50 17.07 7.15
N ARG A 158 -15.81 17.25 6.90
CA ARG A 158 -16.90 16.57 7.61
C ARG A 158 -17.45 15.37 6.85
N PHE A 159 -16.76 14.92 5.79
CA PHE A 159 -17.17 13.74 5.04
C PHE A 159 -17.14 12.48 5.91
N PHE A 160 -16.16 12.40 6.79
CA PHE A 160 -15.98 11.32 7.75
C PHE A 160 -16.40 11.72 9.18
N THR A 161 -17.03 10.78 9.87
CA THR A 161 -17.12 10.74 11.33
C THR A 161 -16.19 9.66 11.84
N PHE A 162 -15.37 10.04 12.81
CA PHE A 162 -14.44 9.14 13.49
C PHE A 162 -14.96 8.80 14.88
N GLN A 163 -14.68 7.60 15.35
CA GLN A 163 -14.82 7.30 16.77
C GLN A 163 -13.88 8.20 17.60
N HIS A 164 -14.30 8.54 18.83
CA HIS A 164 -13.53 9.45 19.68
C HIS A 164 -12.18 8.88 20.15
N SER A 165 -12.02 7.56 20.17
CA SER A 165 -10.80 6.92 20.64
C SER A 165 -10.57 5.62 19.89
N PRO A 166 -9.30 5.30 19.56
CA PRO A 166 -8.96 4.03 18.97
C PRO A 166 -9.05 2.89 20.00
N TYR A 167 -9.48 1.72 19.54
CA TYR A 167 -9.58 0.49 20.32
C TYR A 167 -8.37 -0.41 20.07
N PRO A 168 -7.91 -1.19 21.05
CA PRO A 168 -6.89 -2.20 20.79
C PRO A 168 -7.47 -3.34 19.93
N VAL A 169 -6.66 -3.92 19.05
CA VAL A 169 -7.11 -4.93 18.07
C VAL A 169 -7.65 -6.22 18.71
N ASP A 170 -7.19 -6.56 19.92
CA ASP A 170 -7.70 -7.70 20.68
C ASP A 170 -9.17 -7.53 21.13
N LYS A 171 -9.75 -6.33 20.96
CA LYS A 171 -11.18 -6.04 21.17
C LYS A 171 -12.00 -6.06 19.90
N TRP A 172 -11.38 -6.34 18.75
CA TRP A 172 -12.13 -6.53 17.52
C TRP A 172 -12.86 -7.88 17.57
N GLY A 173 -14.16 -7.87 17.26
CA GLY A 173 -15.03 -9.05 17.22
C GLY A 173 -15.81 -9.25 18.53
N LEU A 174 -16.97 -9.90 18.46
CA LEU A 174 -17.85 -10.07 19.62
C LEU A 174 -17.41 -11.23 20.53
N GLU A 175 -17.30 -12.42 19.95
CA GLU A 175 -17.13 -13.67 20.72
C GLU A 175 -15.73 -14.26 20.62
N ARG A 176 -15.05 -14.00 19.50
CA ARG A 176 -13.68 -14.44 19.25
C ARG A 176 -12.86 -13.21 18.99
N ALA A 177 -11.86 -12.98 19.84
CA ALA A 177 -10.90 -11.91 19.63
C ALA A 177 -10.08 -12.19 18.37
N CYS A 178 -9.56 -11.13 17.76
CA CYS A 178 -8.57 -11.25 16.69
C CYS A 178 -7.41 -12.14 17.17
N PRO A 179 -7.01 -13.17 16.39
CA PRO A 179 -5.88 -14.04 16.77
C PRO A 179 -4.53 -13.33 16.67
N PHE A 180 -4.50 -12.13 16.07
CA PHE A 180 -3.31 -11.31 15.94
C PHE A 180 -3.36 -10.14 16.91
N THR A 181 -2.21 -9.82 17.51
CA THR A 181 -2.04 -8.63 18.36
C THR A 181 -1.68 -7.39 17.54
N GLU A 182 -1.17 -7.58 16.33
CA GLU A 182 -0.71 -6.53 15.43
C GLU A 182 -1.05 -6.90 13.98
N ILE A 183 -1.63 -5.95 13.26
CA ILE A 183 -2.12 -6.11 11.89
C ILE A 183 -1.20 -5.40 10.90
N GLY A 184 -0.79 -6.12 9.86
CA GLY A 184 0.07 -5.62 8.78
C GLY A 184 -0.72 -5.11 7.59
N ALA A 185 -1.74 -5.85 7.16
CA ALA A 185 -2.58 -5.52 6.01
C ALA A 185 -4.01 -5.99 6.25
N VAL A 186 -4.98 -5.30 5.65
CA VAL A 186 -6.41 -5.68 5.70
C VAL A 186 -7.07 -5.32 4.38
N TRP A 187 -8.01 -6.14 3.91
CA TRP A 187 -8.86 -5.82 2.75
C TRP A 187 -10.15 -6.63 2.76
N ASP A 188 -11.14 -6.16 2.01
CA ASP A 188 -12.41 -6.84 1.79
C ASP A 188 -12.19 -8.13 1.00
N TYR A 189 -12.70 -9.25 1.50
CA TYR A 189 -12.72 -10.50 0.76
C TYR A 189 -13.95 -10.54 -0.15
N TYR A 190 -13.72 -10.58 -1.46
CA TYR A 190 -14.78 -10.73 -2.44
C TYR A 190 -14.86 -12.18 -2.93
N ALA A 191 -15.90 -12.90 -2.50
CA ALA A 191 -16.18 -14.24 -2.99
C ALA A 191 -16.77 -14.18 -4.42
N ILE A 192 -16.08 -14.79 -5.38
CA ILE A 192 -16.44 -14.69 -6.81
C ILE A 192 -17.53 -15.72 -7.18
N SER A 193 -17.88 -16.63 -6.27
CA SER A 193 -18.91 -17.65 -6.50
C SER A 193 -19.59 -18.12 -5.21
N ASP A 194 -20.74 -18.80 -5.36
CA ASP A 194 -21.46 -19.53 -4.30
C ASP A 194 -20.67 -20.71 -3.70
N CYS A 195 -19.37 -20.82 -4.00
CA CYS A 195 -18.52 -21.93 -3.61
C CYS A 195 -17.41 -21.53 -2.62
N SER A 196 -17.39 -20.29 -2.13
CA SER A 196 -16.54 -20.00 -0.98
C SER A 196 -17.09 -20.69 0.26
N GLU A 197 -16.28 -21.51 0.91
CA GLU A 197 -16.51 -21.93 2.29
C GLU A 197 -16.52 -20.73 3.25
N PHE A 198 -16.04 -19.58 2.77
CA PHE A 198 -15.98 -18.31 3.48
C PHE A 198 -17.23 -17.46 3.26
N PRO A 199 -17.62 -16.63 4.25
CA PRO A 199 -18.75 -15.73 4.10
C PRO A 199 -18.55 -14.77 2.93
N LYS A 200 -19.63 -14.48 2.19
CA LYS A 200 -19.61 -13.50 1.08
C LYS A 200 -19.28 -12.08 1.54
N ASN A 201 -19.36 -11.83 2.85
CA ASN A 201 -19.09 -10.57 3.52
C ASN A 201 -18.00 -10.79 4.58
N ALA A 202 -16.76 -10.93 4.13
CA ALA A 202 -15.62 -11.11 5.03
C ALA A 202 -14.53 -10.07 4.78
N ILE A 203 -13.71 -9.84 5.79
CA ILE A 203 -12.47 -9.07 5.70
C ILE A 203 -11.31 -10.05 5.91
N ARG A 204 -10.24 -9.91 5.13
CA ARG A 204 -8.98 -10.60 5.38
C ARG A 204 -8.05 -9.70 6.16
N MET A 205 -7.52 -10.23 7.26
CA MET A 205 -6.58 -9.55 8.14
C MET A 205 -5.26 -10.31 8.13
N VAL A 206 -4.15 -9.62 7.95
CA VAL A 206 -2.80 -10.19 7.93
C VAL A 206 -2.05 -9.74 9.17
N ASN A 207 -1.29 -10.65 9.77
CA ASN A 207 -0.42 -10.31 10.89
C ASN A 207 0.62 -9.23 10.48
N ARG A 208 1.25 -8.57 11.46
CA ARG A 208 2.23 -7.50 11.18
C ARG A 208 3.44 -7.93 10.35
N ALA A 209 3.82 -9.21 10.44
CA ALA A 209 4.88 -9.78 9.61
C ALA A 209 4.48 -9.95 8.13
N GLY A 210 3.19 -9.81 7.82
CA GLY A 210 2.63 -9.93 6.49
C GLY A 210 2.53 -11.38 5.99
N SER A 211 2.80 -12.38 6.84
CA SER A 211 3.01 -13.78 6.42
C SER A 211 1.83 -14.70 6.66
N GLU A 212 0.93 -14.32 7.57
CA GLU A 212 -0.25 -15.11 7.94
C GLU A 212 -1.50 -14.25 7.88
N TYR A 213 -2.61 -14.83 7.43
CA TYR A 213 -3.91 -14.17 7.38
C TYR A 213 -5.00 -14.96 8.10
N VAL A 214 -6.03 -14.25 8.51
CA VAL A 214 -7.28 -14.81 9.04
C VAL A 214 -8.46 -14.10 8.38
N ASP A 215 -9.56 -14.81 8.21
CA ASP A 215 -10.83 -14.23 7.76
C ASP A 215 -11.65 -13.75 8.97
N TYR A 216 -12.21 -12.56 8.86
CA TYR A 216 -13.19 -11.99 9.78
C TYR A 216 -14.53 -11.88 9.07
N ASP A 217 -15.53 -12.61 9.56
CA ASP A 217 -16.89 -12.58 9.05
C ASP A 217 -17.61 -11.32 9.57
N LEU A 218 -18.04 -10.44 8.65
CA LEU A 218 -18.75 -9.21 8.99
C LEU A 218 -20.20 -9.46 9.43
N GLU A 219 -20.82 -10.57 9.08
CA GLU A 219 -22.19 -10.89 9.46
C GLU A 219 -22.26 -11.48 10.86
N THR A 220 -21.36 -12.42 11.17
CA THR A 220 -21.32 -13.06 12.49
C THR A 220 -20.40 -12.36 13.49
N GLU A 221 -19.60 -11.40 13.01
CA GLU A 221 -18.59 -10.65 13.79
C GLU A 221 -17.59 -11.58 14.50
N ARG A 222 -17.12 -12.60 13.77
CA ARG A 222 -16.23 -13.67 14.26
C ARG A 222 -15.04 -13.90 13.35
N PHE A 223 -13.92 -14.23 13.97
CA PHE A 223 -12.74 -14.74 13.29
C PHE A 223 -12.85 -16.24 13.00
N GLY A 224 -12.25 -16.64 11.87
CA GLY A 224 -11.97 -18.04 11.56
C GLY A 224 -11.11 -18.71 12.65
N ASP A 225 -11.23 -20.04 12.76
CA ASP A 225 -10.60 -20.80 13.84
C ASP A 225 -9.06 -20.77 13.81
N ASN A 226 -8.46 -20.69 12.62
CA ASN A 226 -7.02 -20.81 12.45
C ASN A 226 -6.51 -19.78 11.42
N PRO A 227 -5.34 -19.18 11.66
CA PRO A 227 -4.64 -18.41 10.63
C PRO A 227 -4.08 -19.34 9.55
N PHE A 228 -3.86 -18.79 8.36
CA PHE A 228 -3.29 -19.44 7.19
C PHE A 228 -2.06 -18.67 6.70
N TYR A 229 -1.07 -19.36 6.13
CA TYR A 229 0.04 -18.68 5.47
C TYR A 229 -0.40 -18.00 4.18
N ILE A 230 0.12 -16.80 3.91
CA ILE A 230 -0.08 -16.06 2.67
C ILE A 230 0.36 -16.85 1.44
N SER A 231 1.42 -17.66 1.56
CA SER A 231 1.86 -18.57 0.49
C SER A 231 0.83 -19.65 0.11
N ASN A 232 -0.17 -19.88 0.99
CA ASN A 232 -1.27 -20.80 0.76
C ASN A 232 -2.55 -20.08 0.34
N TYR A 233 -2.48 -18.78 0.07
CA TYR A 233 -3.59 -17.98 -0.40
C TYR A 233 -3.99 -18.44 -1.81
N PRO A 234 -5.21 -18.98 -2.01
CA PRO A 234 -5.60 -19.51 -3.30
C PRO A 234 -5.90 -18.37 -4.29
N LEU A 235 -5.33 -18.45 -5.49
CA LEU A 235 -5.70 -17.56 -6.60
C LEU A 235 -7.04 -17.97 -7.22
N ASN A 236 -7.41 -19.25 -7.12
CA ASN A 236 -8.66 -19.79 -7.64
C ASN A 236 -9.68 -19.91 -6.52
N SER A 237 -10.84 -19.28 -6.67
CA SER A 237 -11.88 -19.35 -5.63
C SER A 237 -12.79 -20.58 -5.74
N CYS A 238 -12.83 -21.30 -6.89
CA CYS A 238 -13.35 -22.66 -7.06
C CYS A 238 -13.31 -23.15 -8.52
N GLU A 239 -13.08 -24.44 -8.74
CA GLU A 239 -13.61 -25.18 -9.92
C GLU A 239 -14.87 -25.93 -9.46
N ILE A 240 -16.03 -25.66 -10.06
CA ILE A 240 -17.24 -26.45 -9.84
C ILE A 240 -17.14 -27.67 -10.76
N ASP A 241 -17.08 -28.90 -10.21
CA ASP A 241 -17.27 -30.14 -10.97
C ASP A 241 -18.77 -30.24 -11.32
N PRO A 242 -19.18 -30.06 -12.59
CA PRO A 242 -20.60 -30.03 -12.96
C PRO A 242 -21.30 -31.40 -12.81
N ILE A 243 -20.55 -32.48 -12.56
CA ILE A 243 -21.07 -33.85 -12.49
C ILE A 243 -21.34 -34.24 -11.03
N ASN A 244 -20.54 -33.77 -10.09
CA ASN A 244 -20.67 -34.09 -8.67
C ASN A 244 -21.08 -32.82 -7.91
N LYS A 245 -22.36 -32.68 -7.57
CA LYS A 245 -22.91 -31.62 -6.70
C LYS A 245 -22.38 -31.65 -5.24
N VAL A 246 -21.18 -32.18 -5.04
CA VAL A 246 -20.44 -32.12 -3.80
C VAL A 246 -19.29 -31.16 -4.08
N SER A 247 -19.22 -30.07 -3.32
CA SER A 247 -18.14 -29.09 -3.32
C SER A 247 -16.84 -29.72 -2.81
N SER A 248 -16.34 -30.75 -3.47
CA SER A 248 -14.95 -31.16 -3.29
C SER A 248 -14.12 -30.17 -4.09
N ILE A 249 -13.56 -29.16 -3.41
CA ILE A 249 -12.45 -28.36 -3.93
C ILE A 249 -11.39 -29.37 -4.36
N ARG A 250 -11.31 -29.71 -5.64
CA ARG A 250 -10.22 -30.54 -6.15
C ARG A 250 -8.98 -29.67 -6.08
N LYS A 251 -8.21 -29.82 -5.00
CA LYS A 251 -6.89 -29.22 -4.73
C LYS A 251 -5.82 -29.45 -5.81
N LYS A 252 -6.16 -30.06 -6.95
CA LYS A 252 -5.15 -30.71 -7.78
C LYS A 252 -4.32 -29.75 -8.62
N ASP A 253 -4.83 -28.54 -8.90
CA ASP A 253 -4.11 -27.52 -9.68
C ASP A 253 -4.39 -26.08 -9.18
N SER A 254 -4.60 -25.90 -7.86
CA SER A 254 -4.82 -24.56 -7.30
C SER A 254 -3.53 -23.73 -7.39
N ALA A 255 -3.53 -22.68 -8.21
CA ALA A 255 -2.49 -21.67 -8.18
C ALA A 255 -2.58 -20.90 -6.86
N TYR A 256 -1.42 -20.63 -6.25
CA TYR A 256 -1.31 -19.89 -5.00
C TYR A 256 -0.65 -18.55 -5.23
N LEU A 257 -0.96 -17.57 -4.38
CA LEU A 257 -0.34 -16.27 -4.39
C LEU A 257 1.18 -16.44 -4.24
N PRO A 258 1.98 -16.01 -5.23
CA PRO A 258 3.43 -16.21 -5.20
C PRO A 258 4.12 -15.14 -4.32
N LEU A 259 3.53 -14.85 -3.15
CA LEU A 259 4.00 -13.87 -2.20
C LEU A 259 4.25 -14.55 -0.85
N GLU A 260 5.32 -14.14 -0.17
CA GLU A 260 5.62 -14.57 1.19
C GLU A 260 5.11 -13.57 2.24
N VAL A 261 5.01 -12.30 1.84
CA VAL A 261 4.67 -11.16 2.68
C VAL A 261 3.72 -10.24 1.91
N VAL A 262 2.69 -9.71 2.59
CA VAL A 262 1.81 -8.64 2.10
C VAL A 262 1.90 -7.47 3.08
N ASP A 263 2.32 -6.29 2.58
CA ASP A 263 2.41 -5.05 3.35
C ASP A 263 1.10 -4.27 3.35
N ALA A 264 0.37 -4.27 2.22
CA ALA A 264 -0.96 -3.71 2.09
C ALA A 264 -1.73 -4.44 0.99
N ALA A 265 -3.05 -4.38 1.02
CA ALA A 265 -3.87 -4.92 -0.05
C ALA A 265 -5.21 -4.18 -0.15
N SER A 266 -5.87 -4.29 -1.29
CA SER A 266 -7.19 -3.71 -1.53
C SER A 266 -7.88 -4.44 -2.68
N ILE A 267 -9.20 -4.38 -2.73
CA ILE A 267 -9.94 -4.63 -3.98
C ILE A 267 -9.65 -3.51 -4.96
N TYR A 268 -9.62 -3.83 -6.26
CA TYR A 268 -9.72 -2.84 -7.32
C TYR A 268 -10.89 -3.17 -8.25
N TYR A 269 -11.39 -2.15 -8.92
CA TYR A 269 -12.56 -2.21 -9.77
C TYR A 269 -12.18 -1.93 -11.22
N ASN A 270 -12.94 -2.45 -12.16
CA ASN A 270 -12.79 -2.09 -13.56
C ASN A 270 -13.63 -0.84 -13.89
N LYS A 271 -13.45 -0.33 -15.12
CA LYS A 271 -14.21 0.82 -15.67
C LYS A 271 -15.74 0.69 -15.64
N ASP A 272 -16.27 -0.51 -15.44
CA ASP A 272 -17.71 -0.78 -15.34
C ASP A 272 -18.16 -0.84 -13.87
N ASN A 273 -17.32 -0.39 -12.94
CA ASN A 273 -17.53 -0.34 -11.50
C ASN A 273 -17.77 -1.71 -10.86
N LYS A 274 -17.26 -2.77 -11.50
CA LYS A 274 -17.31 -4.13 -10.97
C LYS A 274 -15.99 -4.46 -10.31
N ALA A 275 -16.06 -5.11 -9.15
CA ALA A 275 -14.88 -5.64 -8.47
C ALA A 275 -14.17 -6.58 -9.46
N ALA A 276 -12.96 -6.21 -9.84
CA ALA A 276 -12.21 -6.86 -10.92
C ALA A 276 -11.15 -7.80 -10.36
N GLY A 277 -10.62 -7.48 -9.18
CA GLY A 277 -9.56 -8.27 -8.58
C GLY A 277 -9.06 -7.72 -7.26
N GLU A 278 -7.92 -8.26 -6.85
CA GLU A 278 -7.19 -7.86 -5.65
C GLU A 278 -5.83 -7.29 -6.05
N LEU A 279 -5.46 -6.20 -5.40
CA LEU A 279 -4.18 -5.52 -5.51
C LEU A 279 -3.40 -5.77 -4.22
N PHE A 280 -2.14 -6.19 -4.34
CA PHE A 280 -1.26 -6.54 -3.24
C PHE A 280 0.03 -5.72 -3.32
N PHE A 281 0.45 -5.16 -2.20
CA PHE A 281 1.69 -4.39 -2.04
C PHE A 281 2.69 -5.17 -1.21
N THR A 282 3.97 -5.10 -1.59
CA THR A 282 5.08 -5.86 -1.00
C THR A 282 6.37 -5.03 -0.99
N ASP A 283 7.42 -5.54 -0.33
CA ASP A 283 8.73 -4.89 -0.23
C ASP A 283 8.67 -3.50 0.42
N GLY A 284 7.97 -3.41 1.56
CA GLY A 284 7.66 -2.15 2.24
C GLY A 284 6.72 -1.29 1.41
N GLY A 285 5.81 -1.93 0.67
CA GLY A 285 4.84 -1.26 -0.19
C GLY A 285 5.41 -0.65 -1.48
N LYS A 286 6.68 -0.91 -1.83
CA LYS A 286 7.36 -0.34 -3.01
C LYS A 286 7.14 -1.14 -4.28
N LYS A 287 6.65 -2.37 -4.14
CA LYS A 287 6.23 -3.21 -5.25
C LYS A 287 4.77 -3.55 -5.10
N PHE A 288 4.10 -3.76 -6.22
CA PHE A 288 2.74 -4.28 -6.22
C PHE A 288 2.58 -5.38 -7.25
N GLY A 289 1.59 -6.23 -7.03
CA GLY A 289 1.04 -7.11 -8.05
C GLY A 289 -0.45 -7.26 -7.83
N PHE A 290 -1.14 -7.89 -8.76
CA PHE A 290 -2.57 -8.04 -8.70
C PHE A 290 -3.01 -9.37 -9.28
N ARG A 291 -4.21 -9.80 -8.91
CA ARG A 291 -4.90 -10.90 -9.59
C ARG A 291 -6.28 -10.43 -10.01
N GLU A 292 -6.70 -10.84 -11.19
CA GLU A 292 -8.09 -10.70 -11.63
C GLU A 292 -8.90 -11.87 -11.08
N PHE A 293 -10.16 -11.63 -10.75
CA PHE A 293 -11.04 -12.63 -10.15
C PHE A 293 -11.43 -13.78 -11.09
N ASP A 294 -11.46 -13.51 -12.39
CA ASP A 294 -11.67 -14.52 -13.43
C ASP A 294 -10.34 -15.13 -13.93
N SER A 295 -9.22 -14.79 -13.31
CA SER A 295 -7.90 -15.30 -13.64
C SER A 295 -7.33 -16.21 -12.56
N THR A 296 -6.49 -17.15 -13.00
CA THR A 296 -5.69 -18.02 -12.12
C THR A 296 -4.26 -17.51 -11.99
N GLU A 297 -3.93 -16.41 -12.66
CA GLU A 297 -2.59 -15.86 -12.75
C GLU A 297 -2.44 -14.63 -11.86
N PHE A 298 -1.29 -14.54 -11.21
CA PHE A 298 -0.84 -13.33 -10.54
C PHE A 298 0.03 -12.50 -11.48
N GLN A 299 -0.26 -11.22 -11.59
CA GLN A 299 0.47 -10.27 -12.43
C GLN A 299 1.39 -9.40 -11.56
N GLY A 300 2.70 -9.47 -11.80
CA GLY A 300 3.70 -8.68 -11.07
C GLY A 300 4.95 -9.49 -10.69
N PRO A 301 5.84 -8.94 -9.85
CA PRO A 301 5.74 -7.63 -9.22
C PRO A 301 6.11 -6.46 -10.16
N PHE A 302 5.40 -5.34 -10.02
CA PHE A 302 5.70 -4.05 -10.63
C PHE A 302 6.29 -3.12 -9.56
N SER A 303 7.25 -2.28 -9.94
CA SER A 303 7.80 -1.26 -9.04
C SER A 303 6.98 0.02 -9.12
N ILE A 304 6.74 0.69 -8.00
CA ILE A 304 6.17 2.05 -7.99
C ILE A 304 7.24 3.12 -8.25
N TYR A 305 8.54 2.79 -8.15
CA TYR A 305 9.68 3.71 -8.25
C TYR A 305 10.91 3.14 -8.99
#